data_AF-A0A8H2WHA5-F1
#
_entry.id   AF-A0A8H2WHA5-F1
#
_cell.length_a   1.000
_cell.length_b   1.000
_cell.length_c   1.000
_cell.angle_alpha   90.00
_cell.angle_beta   90.00
_cell.angle_gamma   90.00
#
_symmetry.space_group_name_H-M   'P 1'
#
loop_
_entity.id
_entity.type
_entity.pdbx_description
1 polymer ?
#
loop_
_entity_poly.entity_id
_entity_poly.type
_entity_poly.pdbx_seq_one_letter_code
_entity_poly.pdbx_strand_id
1 'polypeptide(L)'
;MLRLVALEYNIGHPHPKGHWFLLATVIIFAIAVPALILVNLATLGFDLVPSFKDSYTTKEENLDVWWGNRRLPALLRPRHQACQPKELSRGDKFRLSGGLFDYTAMSVWQSNSTSQEPSRIEYTGQSFAHCSVNSVQFDYSLAEQTQTVNVGVFCESSESFKANVSMQTTIPFAWMLSKDFVGQYYGQGLEPEDLINADKNEYRRTVLSALQLISTDSLTIMRHSDKHLPVPLLSASIYFIVDSITGSFAPNTSTFAFVNGSTPIQLHPTLLIYFDATYNLMRLVIDAVHLDIGNHIYSNVFTNVSRLKETVVPNLAPSPISPTDWAEGSKPFYFSQLTTYQTWAQALLNGFLTTLGDVNLTLPSKSVMAIGYLCPTYRVKPTSSLLVSVFVGSATMILSVWSAWMFFSAFLARRIMPPKIICHCDDCNKRRAVEAQEAMNPPRRWTLAGFMARTRGSRRTPVPQYQDEEQEDRCQWPGIEGDRSPRTSKL
;
A
#
# COMPACT_ATOMS: atom_id res chain seq x y z
N MET A 1 16.22 20.48 -56.33
CA MET A 1 16.85 21.72 -55.83
C MET A 1 15.77 22.54 -55.13
N LEU A 2 15.72 22.53 -53.80
CA LEU A 2 14.83 23.38 -53.02
C LEU A 2 15.53 24.73 -52.80
N ARG A 3 14.99 25.81 -53.40
CA ARG A 3 15.36 27.19 -53.04
C ARG A 3 14.91 27.41 -51.60
N LEU A 4 15.84 27.36 -50.66
CA LEU A 4 15.63 27.83 -49.30
C LEU A 4 15.32 29.32 -49.36
N VAL A 5 14.07 29.68 -49.09
CA VAL A 5 13.63 31.06 -48.92
C VAL A 5 14.47 31.66 -47.79
N ALA A 6 15.30 32.64 -48.12
CA ALA A 6 16.02 33.41 -47.13
C ALA A 6 14.97 34.16 -46.30
N LEU A 7 14.91 33.91 -44.99
CA LEU A 7 14.17 34.78 -44.08
C LEU A 7 14.89 36.15 -44.05
N GLU A 8 14.51 37.05 -44.95
CA GLU A 8 14.75 38.48 -44.78
C GLU A 8 13.82 38.97 -43.66
N TYR A 9 14.29 38.87 -42.43
CA TYR A 9 13.68 39.64 -41.34
C TYR A 9 13.91 41.12 -41.65
N ASN A 10 12.84 41.91 -41.71
CA ASN A 10 12.87 43.37 -41.90
C ASN A 10 13.34 44.09 -40.62
N ILE A 11 14.36 43.55 -39.96
CA ILE A 11 15.15 44.18 -38.91
C ILE A 11 16.40 44.65 -39.65
N GLY A 12 16.63 45.96 -39.74
CA GLY A 12 17.41 46.65 -40.76
C GLY A 12 18.89 46.30 -40.99
N HIS A 13 19.41 45.14 -40.59
CA HIS A 13 20.80 44.73 -40.82
C HIS A 13 20.88 43.26 -41.30
N PRO A 14 21.25 42.99 -42.57
CA PRO A 14 21.49 41.63 -43.05
C PRO A 14 22.70 41.02 -42.32
N HIS A 15 22.50 39.84 -41.71
CA HIS A 15 23.58 39.14 -41.01
C HIS A 15 24.65 38.69 -42.03
N PRO A 16 25.95 38.99 -41.83
CA PRO A 16 27.00 38.86 -42.85
C PRO A 16 27.28 37.40 -43.27
N LYS A 17 26.71 36.42 -42.57
CA LYS A 17 26.69 34.99 -42.91
C LYS A 17 25.31 34.37 -42.65
N GLY A 18 24.24 35.01 -43.12
CA GLY A 18 22.85 34.59 -42.85
C GLY A 18 22.55 33.11 -43.18
N HIS A 19 23.14 32.58 -44.26
CA HIS A 19 22.96 31.17 -44.63
C HIS A 19 23.52 30.18 -43.60
N TRP A 20 24.69 30.47 -43.02
CA TRP A 20 25.30 29.61 -41.98
C TRP A 20 24.52 29.67 -40.68
N PHE A 21 24.00 30.85 -40.32
CA PHE A 21 23.14 31.01 -39.14
C PHE A 21 21.82 30.23 -39.28
N LEU A 22 21.17 30.31 -40.45
CA LEU A 22 19.96 29.56 -40.73
C LEU A 22 20.22 28.05 -40.68
N LEU A 23 21.29 27.58 -41.33
CA LEU A 23 21.66 26.17 -41.35
C LEU A 23 21.96 25.64 -39.95
N ALA A 24 22.73 26.38 -39.14
CA ALA A 24 22.99 26.03 -37.75
C ALA A 24 21.70 25.98 -36.90
N THR A 25 20.81 26.96 -37.09
CA THR A 25 19.52 27.00 -36.38
C THR A 25 18.68 25.77 -36.73
N VAL A 26 18.58 25.42 -38.01
CA VAL A 26 17.80 24.24 -38.47
C VAL A 26 18.36 22.95 -37.87
N ILE A 27 19.69 22.77 -37.86
CA ILE A 27 20.32 21.57 -37.29
C ILE A 27 20.06 21.47 -35.79
N ILE A 28 20.24 22.57 -35.04
CA ILE A 28 20.00 22.60 -33.60
C ILE A 28 18.54 22.25 -33.29
N PHE A 29 17.58 22.86 -34.00
CA PHE A 29 16.16 22.56 -33.80
C PHE A 29 15.76 21.15 -34.23
N ALA A 30 16.34 20.62 -35.31
CA ALA A 30 16.07 19.26 -35.78
C ALA A 30 16.50 18.19 -34.75
N ILE A 31 17.53 18.46 -33.95
CA ILE A 31 17.98 17.55 -32.88
C ILE A 31 17.26 17.84 -31.55
N ALA A 32 17.11 19.13 -31.20
CA ALA A 32 16.54 19.53 -29.92
C ALA A 32 15.05 19.18 -29.80
N VAL A 33 14.25 19.33 -30.87
CA VAL A 33 12.80 19.08 -30.82
C VAL A 33 12.48 17.61 -30.52
N PRO A 34 13.01 16.60 -31.25
CA PRO A 34 12.78 15.19 -30.91
C PRO A 34 13.27 14.84 -29.51
N ALA A 35 14.43 15.36 -29.09
CA ALA A 35 14.97 15.13 -27.77
C ALA A 35 14.03 15.66 -26.67
N LEU A 36 13.49 16.88 -26.82
CA LEU A 36 12.53 17.47 -25.88
C LEU A 36 11.21 16.70 -25.85
N ILE A 37 10.71 16.24 -27.00
CA ILE A 37 9.50 15.41 -27.05
C ILE A 37 9.70 14.10 -26.28
N LEU A 38 10.84 13.42 -26.47
CA LEU A 38 11.17 12.20 -25.72
C LEU A 38 11.28 12.45 -24.21
N VAL A 39 11.91 13.55 -23.82
CA VAL A 39 11.99 13.95 -22.40
C VAL A 39 10.60 14.20 -21.83
N ASN A 40 9.74 14.95 -22.53
CA ASN A 40 8.37 15.23 -22.07
C ASN A 40 7.48 13.99 -22.05
N LEU A 41 7.66 13.06 -22.99
CA LEU A 41 6.95 11.78 -22.95
C LEU A 41 7.33 10.98 -21.70
N ALA A 42 8.62 10.96 -21.35
CA ALA A 42 9.11 10.30 -20.15
C ALA A 42 8.63 11.00 -18.87
N THR A 43 8.69 12.33 -18.80
CA THR A 43 8.39 13.07 -17.55
C THR A 43 6.91 13.34 -17.34
N LEU A 44 6.11 13.54 -18.40
CA LEU A 44 4.71 13.98 -18.32
C LEU A 44 3.70 12.93 -18.79
N GLY A 45 4.15 11.83 -19.41
CA GLY A 45 3.28 10.80 -19.98
C GLY A 45 2.62 9.87 -18.94
N PHE A 46 2.98 10.01 -17.67
CA PHE A 46 2.60 9.07 -16.61
C PHE A 46 1.98 9.81 -15.43
N ASP A 47 0.97 9.20 -14.84
CA ASP A 47 0.37 9.63 -13.59
C ASP A 47 0.62 8.59 -12.51
N LEU A 48 0.80 9.08 -11.27
CA LEU A 48 0.83 8.26 -10.07
C LEU A 48 -0.61 7.97 -9.66
N VAL A 49 -1.03 6.72 -9.81
CA VAL A 49 -2.38 6.27 -9.44
C VAL A 49 -2.29 5.33 -8.24
N PRO A 50 -3.07 5.58 -7.17
CA PRO A 50 -3.14 4.66 -6.05
C PRO A 50 -3.77 3.33 -6.51
N SER A 51 -3.12 2.22 -6.22
CA SER A 51 -3.59 0.87 -6.51
C SER A 51 -3.57 0.04 -5.24
N PHE A 52 -4.57 -0.82 -5.05
CA PHE A 52 -4.57 -1.78 -3.95
C PHE A 52 -3.68 -2.97 -4.30
N LYS A 53 -2.80 -3.35 -3.37
CA LYS A 53 -1.97 -4.57 -3.45
C LYS A 53 -2.09 -5.37 -2.17
N ASP A 54 -2.02 -6.68 -2.27
CA ASP A 54 -2.14 -7.59 -1.10
C ASP A 54 -0.82 -7.70 -0.32
N SER A 55 0.29 -7.26 -0.90
CA SER A 55 1.61 -7.25 -0.25
C SER A 55 2.15 -5.83 -0.11
N TYR A 56 2.73 -5.57 1.05
CA TYR A 56 3.42 -4.32 1.32
C TYR A 56 4.80 -4.33 0.66
N THR A 57 5.03 -3.41 -0.27
CA THR A 57 6.34 -3.27 -0.94
C THR A 57 6.99 -1.93 -0.61
N THR A 58 8.22 -2.01 -0.08
CA THR A 58 9.10 -0.85 0.16
C THR A 58 10.18 -0.69 -0.90
N LYS A 59 10.44 -1.76 -1.66
CA LYS A 59 11.54 -1.85 -2.64
C LYS A 59 11.04 -2.24 -4.02
N GLU A 60 11.89 -1.93 -4.99
CA GLU A 60 11.99 -2.16 -6.45
C GLU A 60 11.18 -3.28 -7.15
N GLU A 61 10.14 -3.86 -6.55
CA GLU A 61 9.61 -5.11 -7.05
C GLU A 61 8.76 -5.01 -8.30
N ASN A 62 8.25 -3.83 -8.70
CA ASN A 62 7.55 -3.69 -9.98
C ASN A 62 7.48 -2.21 -10.44
N LEU A 63 8.59 -1.67 -10.95
CA LEU A 63 8.48 -0.69 -12.03
C LEU A 63 8.11 -1.51 -13.27
N ASP A 64 6.86 -1.39 -13.72
CA ASP A 64 6.35 -2.04 -14.92
C ASP A 64 7.40 -2.05 -16.04
N VAL A 65 7.44 -3.16 -16.79
CA VAL A 65 8.42 -3.54 -17.82
C VAL A 65 8.89 -2.40 -18.75
N TRP A 66 8.07 -1.37 -18.95
CA TRP A 66 8.44 -0.18 -19.74
C TRP A 66 9.53 0.69 -19.09
N TRP A 67 9.52 0.82 -17.76
CA TRP A 67 10.53 1.51 -16.96
C TRP A 67 11.56 0.56 -16.33
N GLY A 68 11.21 -0.74 -16.23
CA GLY A 68 12.03 -1.79 -15.62
C GLY A 68 13.40 -1.94 -16.29
N ASN A 69 14.44 -1.56 -15.54
CA ASN A 69 15.85 -1.95 -15.70
C ASN A 69 16.41 -1.98 -17.14
N ARG A 70 16.80 -0.81 -17.66
CA ARG A 70 18.06 -0.52 -18.42
C ARG A 70 17.93 0.55 -19.51
N ARG A 71 16.72 0.95 -19.92
CA ARG A 71 16.55 1.83 -21.10
C ARG A 71 16.69 3.33 -20.82
N LEU A 72 16.56 3.77 -19.57
CA LEU A 72 16.63 5.17 -19.20
C LEU A 72 17.80 5.49 -18.26
N PRO A 73 18.49 6.62 -18.49
CA PRO A 73 19.55 7.09 -17.61
C PRO A 73 18.99 7.35 -16.21
N ALA A 74 19.81 7.15 -15.18
CA ALA A 74 19.39 7.22 -13.77
C ALA A 74 18.69 8.54 -13.40
N LEU A 75 19.04 9.64 -14.07
CA LEU A 75 18.47 10.97 -13.86
C LEU A 75 16.99 11.08 -14.25
N LEU A 76 16.51 10.24 -15.17
CA LEU A 76 15.14 10.25 -15.69
C LEU A 76 14.28 9.13 -15.09
N ARG A 77 14.81 8.36 -14.14
CA ARG A 77 14.05 7.27 -13.52
C ARG A 77 13.08 7.85 -12.49
N PRO A 78 11.80 7.48 -12.53
CA PRO A 78 10.86 7.86 -11.49
C PRO A 78 11.35 7.34 -10.13
N ARG A 79 11.24 8.16 -9.09
CA ARG A 79 11.52 7.70 -7.73
C ARG A 79 10.44 6.71 -7.30
N HIS A 80 10.89 5.67 -6.59
CA HIS A 80 10.04 4.68 -5.98
C HIS A 80 9.17 5.35 -4.92
N GLN A 81 7.89 5.02 -4.93
CA GLN A 81 6.94 5.45 -3.92
C GLN A 81 6.59 4.21 -3.09
N ALA A 82 6.77 4.32 -1.77
CA ALA A 82 6.43 3.23 -0.86
C ALA A 82 4.90 3.10 -0.74
N CYS A 83 4.41 1.89 -0.49
CA CYS A 83 3.02 1.70 -0.13
C CYS A 83 2.70 2.40 1.19
N GLN A 84 1.45 2.86 1.35
CA GLN A 84 0.97 3.41 2.60
C GLN A 84 0.84 2.27 3.63
N PRO A 85 1.48 2.37 4.81
CA PRO A 85 1.32 1.37 5.86
C PRO A 85 -0.11 1.38 6.40
N LYS A 86 -0.54 0.25 6.96
CA LYS A 86 -1.83 0.15 7.65
C LYS A 86 -1.65 0.60 9.09
N GLU A 87 -2.43 1.56 9.54
CA GLU A 87 -2.52 1.84 10.98
C GLU A 87 -3.27 0.70 11.68
N LEU A 88 -2.63 0.10 12.69
CA LEU A 88 -3.21 -0.86 13.60
C LEU A 88 -3.46 -0.19 14.95
N SER A 89 -4.70 -0.29 15.43
CA SER A 89 -5.20 0.35 16.64
C SER A 89 -6.14 -0.59 17.42
N ARG A 90 -6.39 -0.25 18.69
CA ARG A 90 -7.32 -1.01 19.53
C ARG A 90 -8.73 -1.00 18.93
N GLY A 91 -9.33 -2.17 18.83
CA GLY A 91 -10.67 -2.39 18.28
C GLY A 91 -10.68 -2.73 16.78
N ASP A 92 -9.53 -2.64 16.10
CA ASP A 92 -9.44 -3.03 14.69
C ASP A 92 -9.68 -4.54 14.54
N LYS A 93 -10.52 -4.89 13.56
CA LYS A 93 -10.80 -6.27 13.17
C LYS A 93 -10.11 -6.59 11.85
N PHE A 94 -9.45 -7.72 11.77
CA PHE A 94 -8.76 -8.15 10.56
C PHE A 94 -8.67 -9.68 10.46
N ARG A 95 -8.48 -10.17 9.24
CA ARG A 95 -8.13 -11.57 8.97
C ARG A 95 -6.66 -11.69 8.67
N LEU A 96 -6.14 -12.89 8.88
CA LEU A 96 -4.81 -13.27 8.41
C LEU A 96 -4.92 -13.90 7.01
N SER A 97 -3.78 -14.10 6.36
CA SER A 97 -3.67 -14.72 5.03
C SER A 97 -4.18 -16.15 4.99
N GLY A 98 -4.18 -16.87 6.13
CA GLY A 98 -4.86 -18.15 6.28
C GLY A 98 -6.39 -18.04 6.24
N GLY A 99 -6.93 -16.88 6.60
CA GLY A 99 -8.35 -16.56 6.50
C GLY A 99 -9.24 -17.48 7.32
N LEU A 100 -8.72 -18.11 8.38
CA LEU A 100 -9.47 -19.05 9.20
C LEU A 100 -10.35 -18.30 10.20
N PHE A 101 -9.80 -17.27 10.86
CA PHE A 101 -10.50 -16.53 11.90
C PHE A 101 -10.43 -15.00 11.73
N ASP A 102 -11.38 -14.31 12.36
CA ASP A 102 -11.35 -12.86 12.55
C ASP A 102 -10.69 -12.52 13.89
N TYR A 103 -9.61 -11.74 13.83
CA TYR A 103 -8.91 -11.24 15.01
C TYR A 103 -9.33 -9.81 15.30
N THR A 104 -9.48 -9.50 16.58
CA THR A 104 -9.69 -8.15 17.08
C THR A 104 -8.45 -7.73 17.87
N ALA A 105 -7.86 -6.58 17.51
CA ALA A 105 -6.76 -5.99 18.28
C ALA A 105 -7.28 -5.46 19.62
N MET A 106 -6.90 -6.11 20.72
CA MET A 106 -7.34 -5.74 22.07
C MET A 106 -6.50 -4.59 22.63
N SER A 107 -5.20 -4.63 22.37
CA SER A 107 -4.28 -3.56 22.73
C SER A 107 -3.01 -3.64 21.89
N VAL A 108 -2.46 -2.46 21.63
CA VAL A 108 -1.24 -2.27 20.83
C VAL A 108 -0.41 -1.24 21.57
N TRP A 109 0.83 -1.58 21.92
CA TRP A 109 1.73 -0.66 22.62
C TRP A 109 3.16 -0.82 22.14
N GLN A 110 3.92 0.27 22.25
CA GLN A 110 5.29 0.30 21.78
C GLN A 110 6.22 -0.33 22.84
N SER A 111 7.17 -1.16 22.40
CA SER A 111 8.07 -1.87 23.33
C SER A 111 8.90 -0.92 24.21
N ASN A 112 9.15 0.30 23.73
CA ASN A 112 9.97 1.29 24.41
C ASN A 112 9.20 2.22 25.37
N SER A 113 7.86 2.15 25.43
CA SER A 113 7.09 3.00 26.33
C SER A 113 6.90 2.31 27.68
N THR A 114 7.27 3.00 28.76
CA THR A 114 7.01 2.55 30.14
C THR A 114 5.52 2.58 30.48
N SER A 115 4.71 3.31 29.71
CA SER A 115 3.25 3.27 29.75
C SER A 115 2.69 2.23 28.77
N GLN A 116 1.81 1.36 29.26
CA GLN A 116 0.94 0.50 28.45
C GLN A 116 -0.23 1.31 27.84
N GLU A 117 0.04 2.53 27.38
CA GLU A 117 -0.98 3.33 26.71
C GLU A 117 -1.21 2.82 25.29
N PRO A 118 -2.47 2.65 24.86
CA PRO A 118 -2.77 2.17 23.53
C PRO A 118 -2.26 3.17 22.50
N SER A 119 -1.31 2.74 21.67
CA SER A 119 -0.73 3.55 20.61
C SER A 119 -1.22 3.08 19.23
N ARG A 120 -1.19 4.01 18.26
CA ARG A 120 -1.38 3.66 16.85
C ARG A 120 -0.04 3.27 16.27
N ILE A 121 0.03 2.11 15.65
CA ILE A 121 1.28 1.57 15.10
C ILE A 121 1.10 1.27 13.62
N GLU A 122 2.11 1.64 12.84
CA GLU A 122 2.16 1.34 11.41
C GLU A 122 2.53 -0.14 11.19
N TYR A 123 1.63 -0.86 10.55
CA TYR A 123 1.81 -2.23 10.11
C TYR A 123 2.20 -2.25 8.62
N THR A 124 3.27 -3.00 8.33
CA THR A 124 3.93 -3.03 7.02
C THR A 124 4.03 -4.46 6.48
N GLY A 125 3.06 -5.32 6.80
CA GLY A 125 3.02 -6.70 6.30
C GLY A 125 3.96 -7.67 7.01
N GLN A 126 4.29 -7.43 8.28
CA GLN A 126 5.07 -8.38 9.08
C GLN A 126 4.29 -9.68 9.37
N SER A 127 5.02 -10.79 9.51
CA SER A 127 4.42 -12.08 9.84
C SER A 127 4.05 -12.17 11.32
N PHE A 128 2.89 -12.76 11.62
CA PHE A 128 2.43 -13.06 12.97
C PHE A 128 2.94 -14.42 13.50
N ALA A 129 3.85 -15.08 12.79
CA ALA A 129 4.42 -16.38 13.18
C ALA A 129 5.14 -16.38 14.55
N HIS A 130 5.56 -15.22 15.04
CA HIS A 130 6.21 -15.05 16.35
C HIS A 130 5.21 -14.90 17.51
N CYS A 131 3.92 -14.81 17.21
CA CYS A 131 2.86 -14.68 18.20
C CYS A 131 2.47 -16.05 18.75
N SER A 132 2.00 -16.09 19.99
CA SER A 132 1.56 -17.32 20.65
C SER A 132 0.21 -17.13 21.33
N VAL A 133 -0.56 -18.20 21.46
CA VAL A 133 -1.77 -18.18 22.28
C VAL A 133 -1.33 -18.11 23.75
N ASN A 134 -1.88 -17.15 24.49
CA ASN A 134 -1.57 -16.95 25.90
C ASN A 134 -2.73 -17.31 26.84
N SER A 135 -3.95 -17.30 26.32
CA SER A 135 -5.16 -17.51 27.10
C SER A 135 -6.26 -18.08 26.24
N VAL A 136 -7.09 -18.92 26.85
CA VAL A 136 -8.29 -19.45 26.22
C VAL A 136 -9.42 -19.42 27.23
N GLN A 137 -10.59 -18.96 26.82
CA GLN A 137 -11.79 -19.00 27.62
C GLN A 137 -12.86 -19.80 26.88
N PHE A 138 -13.41 -20.80 27.55
CA PHE A 138 -14.54 -21.57 27.10
C PHE A 138 -15.79 -21.08 27.82
N ASP A 139 -16.81 -20.69 27.06
CA ASP A 139 -18.12 -20.35 27.60
C ASP A 139 -19.19 -21.26 26.97
N TYR A 140 -20.11 -21.74 27.79
CA TYR A 140 -21.24 -22.57 27.40
C TYR A 140 -22.53 -21.93 27.91
N SER A 141 -23.56 -21.93 27.06
CA SER A 141 -24.90 -21.45 27.39
C SER A 141 -25.95 -22.42 26.86
N LEU A 142 -26.66 -23.10 27.77
CA LEU A 142 -27.77 -23.99 27.43
C LEU A 142 -28.94 -23.19 26.84
N ALA A 143 -29.19 -21.98 27.35
CA ALA A 143 -30.29 -21.13 26.92
C ALA A 143 -30.13 -20.66 25.48
N GLU A 144 -28.91 -20.32 25.07
CA GLU A 144 -28.62 -19.93 23.69
C GLU A 144 -28.30 -21.12 22.78
N GLN A 145 -28.04 -22.29 23.37
CA GLN A 145 -27.54 -23.50 22.71
C GLN A 145 -26.21 -23.25 21.97
N THR A 146 -25.32 -22.51 22.64
CA THR A 146 -24.03 -22.07 22.11
C THR A 146 -22.88 -22.46 23.03
N GLN A 147 -21.72 -22.69 22.40
CA GLN A 147 -20.41 -22.74 23.03
C GLN A 147 -19.54 -21.70 22.36
N THR A 148 -18.85 -20.84 23.10
CA THR A 148 -17.94 -19.86 22.53
C THR A 148 -16.54 -20.09 23.07
N VAL A 149 -15.57 -20.09 22.16
CA VAL A 149 -14.16 -20.22 22.52
C VAL A 149 -13.46 -18.91 22.18
N ASN A 150 -13.03 -18.21 23.22
CA ASN A 150 -12.31 -16.96 23.15
C ASN A 150 -10.82 -17.26 23.29
N VAL A 151 -10.04 -17.01 22.25
CA VAL A 151 -8.59 -17.27 22.24
C VAL A 151 -7.85 -15.94 22.24
N GLY A 152 -7.07 -15.71 23.29
CA GLY A 152 -6.14 -14.59 23.37
C GLY A 152 -4.80 -14.97 22.76
N VAL A 153 -4.30 -14.11 21.88
CA VAL A 153 -2.99 -14.24 21.24
C VAL A 153 -2.16 -13.02 21.59
N PHE A 154 -0.89 -13.27 21.92
CA PHE A 154 0.07 -12.24 22.25
C PHE A 154 1.28 -12.32 21.32
N CYS A 155 1.63 -11.17 20.75
CA CYS A 155 2.84 -10.97 19.96
C CYS A 155 3.81 -10.12 20.75
N GLU A 156 4.98 -10.68 21.04
CA GLU A 156 6.09 -9.92 21.59
C GLU A 156 6.81 -9.13 20.50
N SER A 157 7.33 -7.95 20.85
CA SER A 157 8.07 -7.12 19.91
C SER A 157 9.24 -7.86 19.30
N SER A 158 9.34 -7.83 17.97
CA SER A 158 10.43 -8.43 17.21
C SER A 158 11.25 -7.38 16.48
N GLU A 159 12.40 -7.76 15.92
CA GLU A 159 13.20 -6.86 15.07
C GLU A 159 12.38 -6.33 13.88
N SER A 160 11.46 -7.16 13.36
CA SER A 160 10.58 -6.83 12.24
C SER A 160 9.41 -5.93 12.63
N PHE A 161 8.94 -6.05 13.88
CA PHE A 161 7.75 -5.36 14.38
C PHE A 161 7.98 -4.87 15.81
N LYS A 162 8.31 -3.58 15.96
CA LYS A 162 8.74 -2.96 17.22
C LYS A 162 7.57 -2.60 18.16
N ALA A 163 6.64 -3.53 18.29
CA ALA A 163 5.40 -3.34 19.02
C ALA A 163 4.94 -4.64 19.65
N ASN A 164 4.34 -4.53 20.83
CA ASN A 164 3.62 -5.62 21.45
C ASN A 164 2.15 -5.51 21.05
N VAL A 165 1.54 -6.62 20.65
CA VAL A 165 0.14 -6.66 20.23
C VAL A 165 -0.56 -7.79 20.95
N SER A 166 -1.64 -7.45 21.64
CA SER A 166 -2.61 -8.41 22.14
C SER A 166 -3.81 -8.41 21.20
N MET A 167 -4.16 -9.59 20.72
CA MET A 167 -5.31 -9.81 19.87
C MET A 167 -6.18 -10.93 20.44
N GLN A 168 -7.44 -10.97 20.01
CA GLN A 168 -8.39 -11.97 20.43
C GLN A 168 -9.19 -12.44 19.23
N THR A 169 -9.44 -13.75 19.15
CA THR A 169 -10.44 -14.34 18.26
C THR A 169 -11.53 -15.01 19.07
N THR A 170 -12.77 -14.94 18.59
CA THR A 170 -13.94 -15.53 19.22
C THR A 170 -14.59 -16.49 18.24
N ILE A 171 -14.68 -17.76 18.61
CA ILE A 171 -15.19 -18.83 17.75
C ILE A 171 -16.47 -19.38 18.37
N PRO A 172 -17.65 -19.03 17.82
CA PRO A 172 -18.93 -19.51 18.32
C PRO A 172 -19.31 -20.83 17.65
N PHE A 173 -19.70 -21.82 18.44
CA PHE A 173 -20.25 -23.10 18.01
C PHE A 173 -21.71 -23.17 18.44
N ALA A 174 -22.61 -23.55 17.54
CA ALA A 174 -24.04 -23.53 17.82
C ALA A 174 -24.81 -24.62 17.06
N TRP A 175 -25.97 -25.00 17.59
CA TRP A 175 -26.93 -25.87 16.88
C TRP A 175 -27.74 -25.16 15.79
N MET A 176 -27.61 -23.83 15.69
CA MET A 176 -28.19 -23.04 14.61
C MET A 176 -27.10 -22.56 13.68
N LEU A 177 -27.18 -22.93 12.39
CA LEU A 177 -26.15 -22.57 11.41
C LEU A 177 -25.89 -21.06 11.34
N SER A 178 -26.92 -20.23 11.51
CA SER A 178 -26.79 -18.76 11.51
C SER A 178 -25.96 -18.21 12.68
N LYS A 179 -25.83 -18.97 13.77
CA LYS A 179 -25.05 -18.62 14.97
C LYS A 179 -23.72 -19.35 15.03
N ASP A 180 -23.58 -20.44 14.31
CA ASP A 180 -22.39 -21.28 14.27
C ASP A 180 -21.26 -20.63 13.46
N PHE A 181 -20.01 -20.95 13.79
CA PHE A 181 -18.82 -20.38 13.16
C PHE A 181 -18.82 -20.62 11.65
N VAL A 182 -19.31 -21.77 11.18
CA VAL A 182 -19.36 -22.04 9.73
C VAL A 182 -20.28 -21.03 9.04
N GLY A 183 -21.49 -20.85 9.55
CA GLY A 183 -22.43 -19.89 8.96
C GLY A 183 -22.00 -18.43 9.12
N GLN A 184 -21.31 -18.08 10.21
CA GLN A 184 -20.80 -16.72 10.42
C GLN A 184 -19.63 -16.36 9.50
N TYR A 185 -18.63 -17.25 9.39
CA TYR A 185 -17.38 -16.94 8.69
C TYR A 185 -17.43 -17.24 7.19
N TYR A 186 -18.30 -18.18 6.78
CA TYR A 186 -18.33 -18.70 5.41
C TYR A 186 -19.70 -18.55 4.73
N GLY A 187 -20.72 -18.15 5.50
CA GLY A 187 -22.07 -17.94 4.98
C GLY A 187 -22.83 -19.25 4.72
N GLN A 188 -24.11 -19.10 4.37
CA GLN A 188 -25.02 -20.22 4.10
C GLN A 188 -24.73 -20.93 2.76
N GLY A 189 -23.72 -20.49 2.02
CA GLY A 189 -23.39 -20.98 0.67
C GLY A 189 -22.29 -22.04 0.61
N LEU A 190 -21.70 -22.44 1.74
CA LEU A 190 -20.91 -23.68 1.78
C LEU A 190 -21.87 -24.85 1.67
N GLU A 191 -21.84 -25.54 0.52
CA GLU A 191 -22.59 -26.78 0.35
C GLU A 191 -21.96 -27.86 1.24
N PRO A 192 -22.75 -28.75 1.88
CA PRO A 192 -22.21 -29.88 2.66
C PRO A 192 -21.15 -30.69 1.92
N GLU A 193 -21.30 -30.81 0.61
CA GLU A 193 -20.38 -31.47 -0.30
C GLU A 193 -19.00 -30.81 -0.32
N ASP A 194 -18.89 -29.50 -0.05
CA ASP A 194 -17.60 -28.80 0.01
C ASP A 194 -16.75 -29.23 1.21
N LEU A 195 -17.38 -29.59 2.33
CA LEU A 195 -16.69 -30.07 3.53
C LEU A 195 -16.48 -31.59 3.49
N ILE A 196 -17.39 -32.35 2.88
CA ILE A 196 -17.30 -33.81 2.75
C ILE A 196 -16.28 -34.22 1.69
N ASN A 197 -16.29 -33.58 0.52
CA ASN A 197 -15.37 -33.84 -0.59
C ASN A 197 -14.17 -32.88 -0.58
N ALA A 198 -13.85 -32.31 0.57
CA ALA A 198 -12.73 -31.40 0.72
C ALA A 198 -11.48 -32.00 0.09
N ASP A 199 -10.79 -31.23 -0.76
CA ASP A 199 -9.42 -31.57 -1.12
C ASP A 199 -8.67 -31.70 0.20
N LYS A 200 -8.18 -32.91 0.49
CA LYS A 200 -7.51 -33.22 1.76
C LYS A 200 -6.32 -32.29 2.00
N ASN A 201 -5.76 -31.75 0.91
CA ASN A 201 -4.65 -30.81 0.96
C ASN A 201 -5.10 -29.38 1.29
N GLU A 202 -6.38 -29.01 1.13
CA GLU A 202 -6.87 -27.67 1.46
C GLU A 202 -6.97 -27.49 2.98
N TYR A 203 -5.95 -26.84 3.54
CA TYR A 203 -5.80 -26.53 4.96
C TYR A 203 -7.11 -26.03 5.61
N ARG A 204 -7.76 -25.05 4.99
CA ARG A 204 -8.93 -24.38 5.55
C ARG A 204 -10.09 -25.35 5.74
N ARG A 205 -10.42 -26.15 4.74
CA ARG A 205 -11.54 -27.12 4.82
C ARG A 205 -11.29 -28.20 5.86
N THR A 206 -10.07 -28.73 5.90
CA THR A 206 -9.64 -29.77 6.85
C THR A 206 -9.73 -29.31 8.31
N VAL A 207 -9.37 -28.05 8.60
CA VAL A 207 -9.50 -27.50 9.96
C VAL A 207 -10.95 -27.30 10.34
N LEU A 208 -11.77 -26.74 9.43
CA LEU A 208 -13.19 -26.49 9.70
C LEU A 208 -13.97 -27.79 9.94
N SER A 209 -13.70 -28.83 9.14
CA SER A 209 -14.37 -30.13 9.30
C SER A 209 -14.05 -30.74 10.66
N ALA A 210 -12.78 -30.76 11.07
CA ALA A 210 -12.38 -31.27 12.38
C ALA A 210 -12.98 -30.45 13.54
N LEU A 211 -13.00 -29.12 13.43
CA LEU A 211 -13.64 -28.24 14.42
C LEU A 211 -15.15 -28.49 14.51
N GLN A 212 -15.82 -28.72 13.38
CA GLN A 212 -17.25 -29.06 13.36
C GLN A 212 -17.54 -30.40 14.05
N LEU A 213 -16.71 -31.41 13.82
CA LEU A 213 -16.88 -32.73 14.44
C LEU A 213 -16.71 -32.64 15.96
N ILE A 214 -15.63 -32.00 16.43
CA ILE A 214 -15.35 -31.93 17.86
C ILE A 214 -16.28 -30.98 18.61
N SER A 215 -16.73 -29.89 17.97
CA SER A 215 -17.72 -28.99 18.56
C SER A 215 -19.08 -29.67 18.68
N THR A 216 -19.48 -30.48 17.68
CA THR A 216 -20.72 -31.26 17.74
C THR A 216 -20.67 -32.31 18.86
N ASP A 217 -19.52 -32.94 19.09
CA ASP A 217 -19.28 -33.82 20.23
C ASP A 217 -19.58 -33.10 21.55
N SER A 218 -18.88 -31.99 21.79
CA SER A 218 -18.98 -31.18 23.00
C SER A 218 -20.38 -30.61 23.20
N LEU A 219 -20.99 -30.05 22.15
CA LEU A 219 -22.33 -29.47 22.20
C LEU A 219 -23.40 -30.51 22.53
N THR A 220 -23.30 -31.72 21.99
CA THR A 220 -24.27 -32.79 22.25
C THR A 220 -24.20 -33.22 23.70
N ILE A 221 -23.00 -33.52 24.18
CA ILE A 221 -22.77 -34.04 25.52
C ILE A 221 -23.23 -33.03 26.57
N MET A 222 -22.87 -31.76 26.42
CA MET A 222 -23.27 -30.72 27.39
C MET A 222 -24.76 -30.38 27.31
N ARG A 223 -25.36 -30.48 26.13
CA ARG A 223 -26.81 -30.26 25.95
C ARG A 223 -27.63 -31.31 26.71
N HIS A 224 -27.20 -32.57 26.71
CA HIS A 224 -27.84 -33.65 27.46
C HIS A 224 -27.47 -33.66 28.95
N SER A 225 -27.04 -32.52 29.51
CA SER A 225 -26.77 -32.42 30.95
C SER A 225 -27.98 -32.76 31.83
N ASP A 226 -29.21 -32.69 31.31
CA ASP A 226 -30.43 -33.16 31.98
C ASP A 226 -30.49 -34.69 32.14
N LYS A 227 -29.72 -35.44 31.36
CA LYS A 227 -29.60 -36.91 31.44
C LYS A 227 -28.45 -37.36 32.33
N HIS A 228 -27.42 -36.53 32.47
CA HIS A 228 -26.16 -36.91 33.16
C HIS A 228 -26.07 -36.34 34.57
N LEU A 229 -26.72 -35.21 34.83
CA LEU A 229 -26.67 -34.52 36.11
C LEU A 229 -28.06 -34.51 36.77
N PRO A 230 -28.13 -34.54 38.11
CA PRO A 230 -29.39 -34.35 38.83
C PRO A 230 -30.02 -32.99 38.57
N VAL A 231 -29.19 -31.97 38.31
CA VAL A 231 -29.62 -30.63 37.93
C VAL A 231 -28.86 -30.25 36.65
N PRO A 232 -29.56 -29.89 35.56
CA PRO A 232 -28.89 -29.54 34.31
C PRO A 232 -28.01 -28.31 34.45
N LEU A 233 -26.92 -28.30 33.68
CA LEU A 233 -25.99 -27.17 33.62
C LEU A 233 -26.59 -26.07 32.73
N LEU A 234 -26.80 -24.89 33.27
CA LEU A 234 -27.33 -23.74 32.54
C LEU A 234 -26.22 -23.00 31.78
N SER A 235 -25.11 -22.72 32.45
CA SER A 235 -23.95 -22.09 31.84
C SER A 235 -22.65 -22.50 32.53
N ALA A 236 -21.57 -22.48 31.77
CA ALA A 236 -20.22 -22.67 32.28
C ALA A 236 -19.28 -21.66 31.63
N SER A 237 -18.33 -21.13 32.39
CA SER A 237 -17.25 -20.31 31.86
C SER A 237 -15.96 -20.75 32.52
N ILE A 238 -14.98 -21.16 31.73
CA ILE A 238 -13.70 -21.68 32.19
C ILE A 238 -12.58 -20.93 31.48
N TYR A 239 -11.73 -20.27 32.25
CA TYR A 239 -10.57 -19.55 31.77
C TYR A 239 -9.31 -20.40 31.98
N PHE A 240 -8.54 -20.57 30.92
CA PHE A 240 -7.31 -21.33 30.86
C PHE A 240 -6.14 -20.40 30.57
N ILE A 241 -5.03 -20.61 31.28
CA ILE A 241 -3.75 -20.01 30.93
C ILE A 241 -3.02 -21.00 30.03
N VAL A 242 -2.50 -20.51 28.91
CA VAL A 242 -1.73 -21.30 27.95
C VAL A 242 -0.26 -20.95 28.09
N ASP A 243 0.57 -21.98 28.23
CA ASP A 243 2.01 -21.84 28.20
C ASP A 243 2.47 -21.61 26.75
N SER A 244 3.07 -20.46 26.49
CA SER A 244 3.45 -20.01 25.14
C SER A 244 4.54 -20.85 24.46
N ILE A 245 5.25 -21.69 25.23
CA ILE A 245 6.37 -22.50 24.74
C ILE A 245 5.87 -23.92 24.42
N THR A 246 5.12 -24.51 25.35
CA THR A 246 4.68 -25.91 25.26
C THR A 246 3.32 -26.07 24.61
N GLY A 247 2.52 -25.00 24.53
CA GLY A 247 1.11 -25.07 24.12
C GLY A 247 0.22 -25.81 25.13
N SER A 248 0.76 -26.18 26.30
CA SER A 248 -0.01 -26.80 27.37
C SER A 248 -0.87 -25.75 28.06
N PHE A 249 -2.01 -26.16 28.60
CA PHE A 249 -2.92 -25.24 29.27
C PHE A 249 -3.55 -25.87 30.50
N ALA A 250 -3.81 -25.02 31.49
CA ALA A 250 -4.40 -25.40 32.76
C ALA A 250 -5.54 -24.45 33.13
N PRO A 251 -6.61 -24.96 33.75
CA PRO A 251 -7.72 -24.13 34.21
C PRO A 251 -7.21 -23.23 35.34
N ASN A 252 -7.56 -21.95 35.27
CA ASN A 252 -7.18 -20.95 36.27
C ASN A 252 -8.41 -20.50 37.06
N THR A 253 -9.46 -20.08 36.36
CA THR A 253 -10.74 -19.70 36.99
C THR A 253 -11.90 -20.36 36.27
N SER A 254 -12.94 -20.71 37.01
CA SER A 254 -14.16 -21.29 36.44
C SER A 254 -15.39 -20.81 37.19
N THR A 255 -16.48 -20.62 36.46
CA THR A 255 -17.78 -20.26 37.00
C THR A 255 -18.84 -21.13 36.35
N PHE A 256 -19.81 -21.56 37.14
CA PHE A 256 -20.87 -22.46 36.70
C PHE A 256 -22.20 -21.97 37.25
N ALA A 257 -23.26 -22.11 36.46
CA ALA A 257 -24.63 -21.89 36.89
C ALA A 257 -25.49 -23.08 36.48
N PHE A 258 -26.34 -23.53 37.39
CA PHE A 258 -27.31 -24.59 37.16
C PHE A 258 -28.71 -24.02 36.94
N VAL A 259 -29.59 -24.81 36.34
CA VAL A 259 -30.98 -24.38 36.04
C VAL A 259 -31.78 -24.03 37.30
N ASN A 260 -31.42 -24.61 38.46
CA ASN A 260 -32.04 -24.27 39.75
C ASN A 260 -31.51 -22.95 40.36
N GLY A 261 -30.61 -22.25 39.68
CA GLY A 261 -29.98 -21.00 40.15
C GLY A 261 -28.77 -21.19 41.07
N SER A 262 -28.32 -22.42 41.34
CA SER A 262 -27.12 -22.63 42.13
C SER A 262 -25.86 -22.29 41.33
N THR A 263 -24.90 -21.64 42.00
CA THR A 263 -23.61 -21.26 41.42
C THR A 263 -22.49 -21.71 42.36
N PRO A 264 -21.97 -22.94 42.21
CA PRO A 264 -20.91 -23.41 43.10
C PRO A 264 -19.64 -22.58 42.90
N ILE A 265 -18.98 -22.26 44.01
CA ILE A 265 -17.74 -21.47 44.03
C ILE A 265 -16.53 -22.33 43.62
N GLN A 266 -16.64 -23.65 43.75
CA GLN A 266 -15.61 -24.61 43.39
C GLN A 266 -16.11 -25.55 42.30
N LEU A 267 -15.17 -26.07 41.52
CA LEU A 267 -15.44 -27.07 40.50
C LEU A 267 -16.12 -28.29 41.14
N HIS A 268 -17.39 -28.49 40.80
CA HIS A 268 -18.14 -29.62 41.32
C HIS A 268 -17.64 -30.93 40.67
N PRO A 269 -17.34 -31.99 41.44
CA PRO A 269 -16.76 -33.23 40.89
C PRO A 269 -17.58 -33.86 39.75
N THR A 270 -18.90 -33.69 39.75
CA THR A 270 -19.77 -34.19 38.69
C THR A 270 -19.56 -33.51 37.34
N LEU A 271 -18.95 -32.32 37.30
CA LEU A 271 -18.66 -31.60 36.05
C LEU A 271 -17.39 -32.12 35.37
N LEU A 272 -16.59 -32.95 36.07
CA LEU A 272 -15.39 -33.56 35.50
C LEU A 272 -15.69 -34.43 34.28
N ILE A 273 -16.92 -34.95 34.16
CA ILE A 273 -17.35 -35.75 33.01
C ILE A 273 -17.29 -34.95 31.70
N TYR A 274 -17.41 -33.62 31.74
CA TYR A 274 -17.37 -32.76 30.55
C TYR A 274 -15.96 -32.30 30.17
N PHE A 275 -14.95 -32.64 30.96
CA PHE A 275 -13.61 -32.13 30.76
C PHE A 275 -13.03 -32.68 29.47
N ASP A 276 -13.16 -33.98 29.19
CA ASP A 276 -12.65 -34.57 27.95
C ASP A 276 -13.22 -33.88 26.69
N ALA A 277 -14.53 -33.64 26.67
CA ALA A 277 -15.21 -32.90 25.60
C ALA A 277 -14.66 -31.46 25.45
N THR A 278 -14.55 -30.74 26.57
CA THR A 278 -14.09 -29.35 26.59
C THR A 278 -12.62 -29.24 26.18
N TYR A 279 -11.77 -30.11 26.73
CA TYR A 279 -10.33 -30.14 26.46
C TYR A 279 -10.06 -30.51 25.01
N ASN A 280 -10.77 -31.50 24.45
CA ASN A 280 -10.63 -31.84 23.03
C ASN A 280 -10.95 -30.63 22.13
N LEU A 281 -12.05 -29.93 22.39
CA LEU A 281 -12.41 -28.72 21.65
C LEU A 281 -11.35 -27.62 21.81
N MET A 282 -10.91 -27.34 23.05
CA MET A 282 -9.90 -26.30 23.30
C MET A 282 -8.58 -26.63 22.60
N ARG A 283 -8.12 -27.88 22.66
CA ARG A 283 -6.88 -28.35 22.02
C ARG A 283 -6.91 -28.10 20.52
N LEU A 284 -8.00 -28.49 19.86
CA LEU A 284 -8.15 -28.29 18.42
C LEU A 284 -8.26 -26.81 18.05
N VAL A 285 -8.96 -26.00 18.84
CA VAL A 285 -9.06 -24.57 18.60
C VAL A 285 -7.71 -23.87 18.79
N ILE A 286 -6.97 -24.19 19.85
CA ILE A 286 -5.62 -23.65 20.10
C ILE A 286 -4.69 -23.99 18.94
N ASP A 287 -4.68 -25.25 18.49
CA ASP A 287 -3.84 -25.67 17.38
C ASP A 287 -4.30 -25.03 16.06
N ALA A 288 -5.59 -24.84 15.85
CA ALA A 288 -6.10 -24.15 14.67
C ALA A 288 -5.65 -22.68 14.62
N VAL A 289 -5.68 -21.99 15.77
CA VAL A 289 -5.20 -20.60 15.90
C VAL A 289 -3.70 -20.51 15.68
N HIS A 290 -2.90 -21.41 16.28
CA HIS A 290 -1.45 -21.43 16.02
C HIS A 290 -1.11 -21.67 14.55
N LEU A 291 -1.88 -22.52 13.89
CA LEU A 291 -1.72 -22.79 12.47
C LEU A 291 -2.06 -21.56 11.60
N ASP A 292 -3.13 -20.83 11.94
CA ASP A 292 -3.56 -19.62 11.23
C ASP A 292 -2.60 -18.43 11.43
N ILE A 293 -2.07 -18.24 12.64
CA ILE A 293 -1.00 -17.25 12.92
C ILE A 293 0.37 -17.68 12.35
N GLY A 294 0.49 -18.91 11.83
CA GLY A 294 1.72 -19.45 11.25
C GLY A 294 2.82 -19.72 12.27
N ASN A 295 2.45 -19.98 13.53
CA ASN A 295 3.39 -20.36 14.57
C ASN A 295 3.60 -21.89 14.53
N HIS A 296 4.86 -22.30 14.33
CA HIS A 296 5.27 -23.70 14.24
C HIS A 296 6.24 -24.10 15.36
N ILE A 297 6.26 -23.37 16.48
CA ILE A 297 7.17 -23.62 17.61
C ILE A 297 6.95 -25.01 18.21
N TYR A 298 5.70 -25.49 18.22
CA TYR A 298 5.36 -26.80 18.76
C TYR A 298 4.49 -27.63 17.80
N SER A 299 4.41 -28.92 18.07
CA SER A 299 3.71 -29.90 17.21
C SER A 299 2.20 -29.65 17.20
N ASN A 300 1.62 -29.59 16.00
CA ASN A 300 0.23 -29.23 15.78
C ASN A 300 -0.59 -30.45 15.33
N VAL A 301 -1.80 -30.62 15.88
CA VAL A 301 -2.71 -31.73 15.57
C VAL A 301 -3.06 -31.84 14.08
N PHE A 302 -3.12 -30.72 13.35
CA PHE A 302 -3.48 -30.70 11.94
C PHE A 302 -2.32 -31.12 11.01
N THR A 303 -1.07 -30.95 11.47
CA THR A 303 0.13 -31.28 10.69
C THR A 303 0.81 -32.57 11.14
N ASN A 304 0.45 -33.13 12.30
CA ASN A 304 1.09 -34.32 12.86
C ASN A 304 0.05 -35.30 13.48
N VAL A 305 -0.11 -36.48 12.86
CA VAL A 305 -1.07 -37.51 13.32
C VAL A 305 -0.79 -38.01 14.73
N SER A 306 0.49 -38.17 15.08
CA SER A 306 0.87 -38.66 16.40
C SER A 306 0.37 -37.72 17.48
N ARG A 307 0.45 -36.40 17.23
CA ARG A 307 -0.04 -35.38 18.14
C ARG A 307 -1.56 -35.48 18.32
N LEU A 308 -2.32 -35.72 17.26
CA LEU A 308 -3.77 -35.94 17.35
C LEU A 308 -4.10 -37.09 18.32
N LYS A 309 -3.43 -38.24 18.18
CA LYS A 309 -3.70 -39.43 19.00
C LYS A 309 -3.26 -39.28 20.46
N GLU A 310 -2.22 -38.50 20.71
CA GLU A 310 -1.76 -38.18 22.07
C GLU A 310 -2.68 -37.16 22.78
N THR A 311 -3.31 -36.28 22.00
CA THR A 311 -3.95 -35.07 22.52
C THR A 311 -5.47 -35.16 22.50
N VAL A 312 -6.08 -35.88 21.57
CA VAL A 312 -7.54 -36.06 21.54
C VAL A 312 -7.90 -37.39 22.16
N VAL A 313 -8.83 -37.38 23.10
CA VAL A 313 -9.39 -38.60 23.70
C VAL A 313 -10.72 -38.96 23.04
N PRO A 314 -11.09 -40.25 22.96
CA PRO A 314 -12.33 -40.67 22.30
C PRO A 314 -13.61 -40.20 23.03
N ASN A 315 -13.50 -39.69 24.27
CA ASN A 315 -14.61 -39.09 25.02
C ASN A 315 -15.84 -40.03 25.17
N LEU A 316 -15.57 -41.32 25.44
CA LEU A 316 -16.62 -42.35 25.56
C LEU A 316 -17.52 -42.10 26.78
N ALA A 317 -18.76 -42.60 26.72
CA ALA A 317 -19.73 -42.44 27.80
C ALA A 317 -19.19 -43.03 29.12
N PRO A 318 -19.10 -42.24 30.21
CA PRO A 318 -18.66 -42.75 31.49
C PRO A 318 -19.78 -43.56 32.15
N SER A 319 -19.43 -44.70 32.76
CA SER A 319 -20.41 -45.49 33.53
C SER A 319 -20.97 -44.66 34.70
N PRO A 320 -22.30 -44.63 34.94
CA PRO A 320 -23.35 -45.49 34.39
C PRO A 320 -24.15 -44.91 33.20
N ILE A 321 -23.68 -43.85 32.56
CA ILE A 321 -24.40 -43.15 31.49
C ILE A 321 -24.41 -44.00 30.21
N SER A 322 -25.57 -44.10 29.56
CA SER A 322 -25.69 -44.83 28.30
C SER A 322 -25.05 -44.04 27.14
N PRO A 323 -24.47 -44.71 26.12
CA PRO A 323 -23.93 -44.01 24.94
C PRO A 323 -24.96 -43.13 24.22
N THR A 324 -26.22 -43.57 24.18
CA THR A 324 -27.37 -42.83 23.63
C THR A 324 -27.68 -41.55 24.38
N ASP A 325 -27.57 -41.57 25.71
CA ASP A 325 -27.76 -40.35 26.50
C ASP A 325 -26.55 -39.41 26.39
N TRP A 326 -25.37 -39.95 26.10
CA TRP A 326 -24.12 -39.20 26.01
C TRP A 326 -23.98 -38.41 24.70
N ALA A 327 -23.76 -39.09 23.59
CA ALA A 327 -23.42 -38.47 22.30
C ALA A 327 -23.96 -39.21 21.06
N GLU A 328 -24.37 -40.47 21.21
CA GLU A 328 -24.78 -41.32 20.09
C GLU A 328 -26.05 -40.78 19.42
N GLY A 329 -26.10 -40.87 18.10
CA GLY A 329 -27.22 -40.36 17.30
C GLY A 329 -27.20 -38.84 17.07
N SER A 330 -26.18 -38.11 17.52
CA SER A 330 -26.00 -36.70 17.15
C SER A 330 -25.67 -36.53 15.67
N LYS A 331 -26.06 -35.37 15.12
CA LYS A 331 -25.87 -35.03 13.72
C LYS A 331 -25.32 -33.59 13.57
N PRO A 332 -24.11 -33.39 13.03
CA PRO A 332 -23.59 -32.09 12.65
C PRO A 332 -24.32 -31.58 11.40
N PHE A 333 -24.23 -30.28 11.09
CA PHE A 333 -24.94 -29.69 9.94
C PHE A 333 -24.63 -30.39 8.62
N TYR A 334 -23.36 -30.76 8.42
CA TYR A 334 -22.84 -31.13 7.12
C TYR A 334 -22.56 -32.63 6.97
N PHE A 335 -22.72 -33.43 8.03
CA PHE A 335 -22.44 -34.86 7.97
C PHE A 335 -23.67 -35.70 8.33
N SER A 336 -23.66 -36.95 7.89
CA SER A 336 -24.69 -37.92 8.30
C SER A 336 -24.61 -38.20 9.80
N GLN A 337 -25.67 -38.77 10.36
CA GLN A 337 -25.70 -39.18 11.75
C GLN A 337 -24.58 -40.19 12.07
N LEU A 338 -24.05 -40.17 13.29
CA LEU A 338 -23.16 -41.22 13.79
C LEU A 338 -23.87 -42.58 13.78
N THR A 339 -23.33 -43.54 13.03
CA THR A 339 -23.85 -44.93 13.01
C THR A 339 -22.84 -45.97 13.49
N THR A 340 -21.53 -45.68 13.35
CA THR A 340 -20.45 -46.67 13.58
C THR A 340 -19.67 -46.40 14.87
N TYR A 341 -19.57 -45.15 15.28
CA TYR A 341 -18.82 -44.71 16.47
C TYR A 341 -19.79 -44.19 17.53
N GLN A 342 -19.37 -44.25 18.80
CA GLN A 342 -20.22 -43.73 19.90
C GLN A 342 -20.17 -42.20 19.96
N THR A 343 -19.03 -41.61 19.61
CA THR A 343 -18.77 -40.17 19.71
C THR A 343 -18.10 -39.64 18.46
N TRP A 344 -18.21 -38.32 18.22
CA TRP A 344 -17.52 -37.65 17.13
C TRP A 344 -16.02 -37.54 17.38
N ALA A 345 -15.58 -37.44 18.63
CA ALA A 345 -14.16 -37.50 18.98
C ALA A 345 -13.54 -38.85 18.60
N GLN A 346 -14.25 -39.97 18.85
CA GLN A 346 -13.82 -41.30 18.41
C GLN A 346 -13.81 -41.41 16.89
N ALA A 347 -14.82 -40.87 16.20
CA ALA A 347 -14.86 -40.85 14.74
C ALA A 347 -13.65 -40.10 14.15
N LEU A 348 -13.31 -38.93 14.70
CA LEU A 348 -12.18 -38.12 14.28
C LEU A 348 -10.83 -38.86 14.44
N LEU A 349 -10.62 -39.52 15.59
CA LEU A 349 -9.41 -40.31 15.85
C LEU A 349 -9.20 -41.47 14.88
N ASN A 350 -10.29 -42.01 14.32
CA ASN A 350 -10.27 -43.07 13.32
C ASN A 350 -10.20 -42.55 11.87
N GLY A 351 -10.04 -41.24 11.67
CA GLY A 351 -9.95 -40.62 10.35
C GLY A 351 -11.27 -40.61 9.58
N PHE A 352 -12.41 -40.69 10.28
CA PHE A 352 -13.72 -40.63 9.65
C PHE A 352 -13.94 -39.23 9.05
N LEU A 353 -14.23 -39.17 7.74
CA LEU A 353 -14.52 -37.96 6.93
C LEU A 353 -13.40 -36.92 6.83
N THR A 354 -12.40 -36.93 7.71
CA THR A 354 -11.22 -36.05 7.63
C THR A 354 -9.98 -36.80 8.08
N THR A 355 -8.99 -36.91 7.20
CA THR A 355 -7.67 -37.47 7.52
C THR A 355 -6.75 -36.34 7.95
N LEU A 356 -6.59 -36.16 9.25
CA LEU A 356 -5.66 -35.18 9.84
C LEU A 356 -4.23 -35.73 9.86
N GLY A 357 -3.24 -34.84 9.72
CA GLY A 357 -1.83 -35.07 10.09
C GLY A 357 -0.93 -35.88 9.13
N ASP A 358 -1.48 -36.55 8.11
CA ASP A 358 -0.70 -37.29 7.09
C ASP A 358 -0.67 -36.57 5.72
N VAL A 359 -1.26 -35.38 5.66
CA VAL A 359 -1.49 -34.67 4.40
C VAL A 359 -0.64 -33.41 4.36
N ASN A 360 0.06 -33.20 3.24
CA ASN A 360 0.75 -31.94 2.97
C ASN A 360 -0.28 -30.84 2.71
N LEU A 361 -0.74 -30.22 3.80
CA LEU A 361 -1.67 -29.12 3.76
C LEU A 361 -1.06 -27.93 2.99
N THR A 362 -1.86 -27.28 2.14
CA THR A 362 -1.50 -26.05 1.42
C THR A 362 -1.57 -24.85 2.35
N LEU A 363 -0.58 -24.74 3.24
CA LEU A 363 -0.48 -23.59 4.14
C LEU A 363 -0.11 -22.33 3.36
N PRO A 364 -0.58 -21.14 3.80
CA PRO A 364 -0.03 -19.88 3.35
C PRO A 364 1.47 -19.82 3.64
N SER A 365 2.25 -19.23 2.73
CA SER A 365 3.72 -19.11 2.88
C SER A 365 4.14 -18.24 4.07
N LYS A 366 3.28 -17.29 4.48
CA LYS A 366 3.42 -16.42 5.65
C LYS A 366 2.05 -16.07 6.20
N SER A 367 1.93 -15.95 7.52
CA SER A 367 0.73 -15.42 8.17
C SER A 367 0.82 -13.90 8.31
N VAL A 368 0.19 -13.18 7.40
CA VAL A 368 0.17 -11.71 7.35
C VAL A 368 -1.26 -11.22 7.34
N MET A 369 -1.51 -9.97 7.71
CA MET A 369 -2.85 -9.41 7.64
C MET A 369 -3.36 -9.41 6.19
N ALA A 370 -4.54 -9.98 5.96
CA ALA A 370 -5.21 -10.03 4.66
C ALA A 370 -5.90 -8.68 4.37
N ILE A 371 -5.09 -7.68 4.04
CA ILE A 371 -5.53 -6.31 3.73
C ILE A 371 -4.95 -5.83 2.41
N GLY A 372 -5.67 -4.94 1.76
CA GLY A 372 -5.15 -4.18 0.63
C GLY A 372 -4.33 -2.98 1.10
N TYR A 373 -3.06 -2.91 0.74
CA TYR A 373 -2.20 -1.73 0.89
C TYR A 373 -2.41 -0.77 -0.28
N LEU A 374 -2.46 0.52 0.02
CA LEU A 374 -2.53 1.56 -0.99
C LEU A 374 -1.11 1.84 -1.53
N CYS A 375 -0.81 1.31 -2.71
CA CYS A 375 0.47 1.43 -3.36
C CYS A 375 0.36 2.37 -4.57
N PRO A 376 1.03 3.54 -4.55
CA PRO A 376 1.13 4.41 -5.71
C PRO A 376 1.89 3.70 -6.84
N THR A 377 1.26 3.58 -8.01
CA THR A 377 1.84 2.96 -9.20
C THR A 377 1.82 3.94 -10.37
N TYR A 378 2.87 3.94 -11.19
CA TYR A 378 2.91 4.76 -12.39
C TYR A 378 2.06 4.09 -13.47
N ARG A 379 1.04 4.78 -13.95
CA ARG A 379 0.23 4.35 -15.09
C ARG A 379 0.36 5.35 -16.23
N VAL A 380 0.40 4.84 -17.46
CA VAL A 380 0.39 5.69 -18.67
C VAL A 380 -0.92 6.48 -18.67
N LYS A 381 -0.84 7.78 -18.95
CA LYS A 381 -2.02 8.62 -19.13
C LYS A 381 -2.91 8.07 -20.27
N PRO A 382 -4.23 8.24 -20.19
CA PRO A 382 -5.09 7.97 -21.34
C PRO A 382 -4.61 8.79 -22.55
N THR A 383 -4.71 8.22 -23.75
CA THR A 383 -4.06 8.73 -24.97
C THR A 383 -4.34 10.22 -25.24
N SER A 384 -5.56 10.69 -24.99
CA SER A 384 -5.94 12.10 -25.12
C SER A 384 -5.19 13.01 -24.15
N SER A 385 -5.17 12.67 -22.86
CA SER A 385 -4.46 13.42 -21.82
C SER A 385 -2.94 13.38 -22.02
N LEU A 386 -2.42 12.24 -22.48
CA LEU A 386 -1.00 12.08 -22.82
C LEU A 386 -0.60 13.04 -23.94
N LEU A 387 -1.32 13.05 -25.07
CA LEU A 387 -1.00 13.92 -26.20
C LEU A 387 -1.07 15.39 -25.81
N VAL A 388 -2.10 15.81 -25.06
CA VAL A 388 -2.23 17.20 -24.59
C VAL A 388 -1.08 17.57 -23.66
N SER A 389 -0.77 16.72 -22.68
CA SER A 389 0.33 16.96 -21.72
C SER A 389 1.69 17.09 -22.42
N VAL A 390 1.98 16.17 -23.36
CA VAL A 390 3.23 16.16 -24.12
C VAL A 390 3.30 17.35 -25.07
N PHE A 391 2.19 17.72 -25.71
CA PHE A 391 2.14 18.88 -26.61
C PHE A 391 2.38 20.18 -25.85
N VAL A 392 1.66 20.42 -24.76
CA VAL A 392 1.80 21.64 -23.93
C VAL A 392 3.21 21.72 -23.33
N GLY A 393 3.73 20.61 -22.80
CA GLY A 393 5.11 20.54 -22.29
C GLY A 393 6.16 20.79 -23.37
N SER A 394 5.99 20.23 -24.58
CA SER A 394 6.94 20.42 -25.67
C SER A 394 6.87 21.83 -26.26
N ALA A 395 5.66 22.38 -26.45
CA ALA A 395 5.48 23.73 -26.95
C ALA A 395 6.12 24.77 -26.02
N THR A 396 5.91 24.66 -24.71
CA THR A 396 6.49 25.59 -23.72
C THR A 396 8.01 25.51 -23.66
N MET A 397 8.59 24.30 -23.71
CA MET A 397 10.05 24.13 -23.77
C MET A 397 10.64 24.64 -25.09
N ILE A 398 10.00 24.37 -26.24
CA ILE A 398 10.45 24.86 -27.55
C ILE A 398 10.43 26.39 -27.59
N LEU A 399 9.37 27.03 -27.08
CA LEU A 399 9.29 28.49 -26.99
C LEU A 399 10.40 29.06 -26.10
N SER A 400 10.70 28.37 -24.99
CA SER A 400 11.79 28.76 -24.09
C SER A 400 13.15 28.66 -24.77
N VAL A 401 13.45 27.55 -25.45
CA VAL A 401 14.69 27.36 -26.23
C VAL A 401 14.80 28.38 -27.36
N TRP A 402 13.70 28.65 -28.07
CA TRP A 402 13.64 29.68 -29.10
C TRP A 402 13.94 31.07 -28.54
N SER A 403 13.34 31.43 -27.40
CA SER A 403 13.61 32.72 -26.74
C SER A 403 15.08 32.86 -26.32
N ALA A 404 15.68 31.80 -25.77
CA ALA A 404 17.08 31.78 -25.36
C ALA A 404 18.02 31.87 -26.57
N TRP A 405 17.69 31.18 -27.66
CA TRP A 405 18.42 31.27 -28.93
C TRP A 405 18.35 32.67 -29.53
N MET A 406 17.18 33.30 -29.55
CA MET A 406 17.01 34.67 -30.01
C MET A 406 17.78 35.68 -29.14
N PHE A 407 17.78 35.48 -27.83
CA PHE A 407 18.58 36.31 -26.92
C PHE A 407 20.08 36.17 -27.18
N PHE A 408 20.57 34.94 -27.33
CA PHE A 408 21.99 34.67 -27.58
C PHE A 408 22.44 35.18 -28.94
N SER A 409 21.62 34.99 -29.98
CA SER A 409 21.91 35.51 -31.32
C SER A 409 21.93 37.04 -31.34
N ALA A 410 21.01 37.70 -30.65
CA ALA A 410 21.01 39.15 -30.49
C ALA A 410 22.26 39.66 -29.72
N PHE A 411 22.66 38.94 -28.67
CA PHE A 411 23.86 39.26 -27.90
C PHE A 411 25.14 39.13 -28.74
N LEU A 412 25.27 38.03 -29.50
CA LEU A 412 26.39 37.82 -30.42
C LEU A 412 26.41 38.84 -31.55
N ALA A 413 25.26 39.17 -32.13
CA ALA A 413 25.16 40.19 -33.17
C ALA A 413 25.67 41.55 -32.67
N ARG A 414 25.31 41.94 -31.43
CA ARG A 414 25.83 43.17 -30.78
C ARG A 414 27.34 43.16 -30.53
N ARG A 415 27.95 41.99 -30.32
CA ARG A 415 29.38 41.84 -30.05
C ARG A 415 30.23 41.85 -31.32
N ILE A 416 29.71 41.28 -32.41
CA ILE A 416 30.45 41.10 -33.67
C ILE A 416 30.35 42.33 -34.56
N MET A 417 29.26 43.09 -34.48
CA MET A 417 29.10 44.31 -35.26
C MET A 417 29.43 45.56 -34.43
N PRO A 418 30.43 46.36 -34.81
CA PRO A 418 30.49 47.74 -34.34
C PRO A 418 29.23 48.48 -34.82
N PRO A 419 28.67 49.42 -34.03
CA PRO A 419 27.51 50.19 -34.44
C PRO A 419 27.83 50.92 -35.75
N LYS A 420 27.21 50.50 -36.86
CA LYS A 420 27.53 50.99 -38.21
C LYS A 420 26.83 52.32 -38.55
N ILE A 421 26.01 52.83 -37.64
CA ILE A 421 25.43 54.16 -37.73
C ILE A 421 26.02 54.98 -36.59
N ILE A 422 27.11 55.67 -36.90
CA ILE A 422 27.51 56.83 -36.13
C ILE A 422 26.71 57.98 -36.74
N CYS A 423 25.61 58.36 -36.10
CA CYS A 423 24.96 59.62 -36.47
C CYS A 423 25.95 60.75 -36.17
N HIS A 424 26.53 61.35 -37.21
CA HIS A 424 27.16 62.66 -37.11
C HIS A 424 26.04 63.68 -37.05
N CYS A 425 25.63 63.98 -35.83
CA CYS A 425 24.79 65.11 -35.53
C CYS A 425 25.63 66.01 -34.61
N ASP A 426 25.70 67.31 -34.88
CA ASP A 426 26.58 68.23 -34.15
C ASP A 426 26.24 68.27 -32.65
N ASP A 427 24.97 68.06 -32.31
CA ASP A 427 24.53 67.93 -30.92
C ASP A 427 24.98 66.62 -30.25
N CYS A 428 25.14 65.54 -31.02
CA CYS A 428 25.73 64.29 -30.50
C CYS A 428 27.23 64.44 -30.26
N ASN A 429 27.94 65.20 -31.09
CA ASN A 429 29.36 65.50 -30.87
C ASN A 429 29.56 66.38 -29.63
N LYS A 430 28.68 67.38 -29.40
CA LYS A 430 28.69 68.20 -28.18
C LYS A 430 28.44 67.36 -26.92
N ARG A 431 27.43 66.48 -26.91
CA ARG A 431 27.18 65.59 -25.76
C ARG A 431 28.32 64.62 -25.49
N ARG A 432 28.93 64.04 -26.54
CA ARG A 432 30.11 63.18 -26.37
C ARG A 432 31.33 63.92 -25.86
N ALA A 433 31.53 65.19 -26.25
CA ALA A 433 32.60 66.01 -25.70
C ALA A 433 32.40 66.30 -24.20
N VAL A 434 31.15 66.53 -23.78
CA VAL A 434 30.78 66.69 -22.36
C VAL A 434 30.96 65.38 -21.59
N GLU A 435 30.47 64.24 -22.12
CA GLU A 435 30.65 62.92 -21.48
C GLU A 435 32.13 62.50 -21.43
N ALA A 436 32.95 62.85 -22.43
CA ALA A 436 34.39 62.61 -22.42
C ALA A 436 35.12 63.49 -21.39
N GLN A 437 34.69 64.74 -21.20
CA GLN A 437 35.17 65.60 -20.11
C GLN A 437 34.77 65.06 -18.73
N GLU A 438 33.52 64.58 -18.57
CA GLU A 438 33.06 63.95 -17.34
C GLU A 438 33.80 62.61 -17.05
N ALA A 439 34.14 61.83 -18.08
CA ALA A 439 34.91 60.60 -17.93
C ALA A 439 36.39 60.86 -17.58
N MET A 440 36.97 61.99 -18.02
CA MET A 440 38.32 62.42 -17.62
C MET A 440 38.38 62.99 -16.19
N ASN A 441 37.24 63.45 -15.64
CA ASN A 441 37.12 63.90 -14.26
C ASN A 441 36.05 63.09 -13.50
N PRO A 442 36.28 61.79 -13.23
CA PRO A 442 35.34 61.04 -12.43
C PRO A 442 35.26 61.66 -11.03
N PRO A 443 34.06 61.96 -10.49
CA PRO A 443 33.95 62.44 -9.13
C PRO A 443 34.60 61.41 -8.18
N ARG A 444 35.62 61.87 -7.44
CA ARG A 444 36.31 61.12 -6.37
C ARG A 444 35.35 60.84 -5.20
N ARG A 445 34.31 60.02 -5.40
CA ARG A 445 33.55 59.37 -4.32
C ARG A 445 32.55 58.36 -4.84
N TRP A 446 32.98 57.12 -5.04
CA TRP A 446 32.10 55.95 -4.84
C TRP A 446 32.91 54.83 -4.19
N THR A 447 32.67 54.70 -2.89
CA THR A 447 33.00 53.56 -2.05
C THR A 447 32.26 52.31 -2.50
N LEU A 448 32.90 51.16 -2.30
CA LEU A 448 32.37 49.80 -2.37
C LEU A 448 30.89 49.68 -1.98
N ALA A 449 30.01 49.38 -2.93
CA ALA A 449 28.74 48.69 -2.69
C ALA A 449 28.14 48.17 -4.00
N GLY A 450 27.99 46.85 -4.10
CA GLY A 450 26.86 46.20 -4.78
C GLY A 450 26.80 46.27 -6.30
N PHE A 451 27.09 45.13 -6.91
CA PHE A 451 26.68 44.77 -8.27
C PHE A 451 25.13 44.75 -8.35
N MET A 452 24.50 45.92 -8.47
CA MET A 452 23.10 46.04 -8.88
C MET A 452 23.06 46.78 -10.22
N ALA A 453 22.64 46.04 -11.26
CA ALA A 453 22.26 46.60 -12.54
C ALA A 453 21.09 47.56 -12.32
N ARG A 454 21.41 48.85 -12.15
CA ARG A 454 20.43 49.92 -12.05
C ARG A 454 19.93 50.22 -13.46
N THR A 455 18.76 49.67 -13.81
CA THR A 455 17.95 50.16 -14.93
C THR A 455 17.61 51.62 -14.65
N ARG A 456 18.40 52.53 -15.22
CA ARG A 456 18.20 53.98 -15.06
C ARG A 456 16.96 54.34 -15.87
N GLY A 457 15.82 54.41 -15.18
CA GLY A 457 14.58 54.95 -15.70
C GLY A 457 14.79 56.37 -16.22
N SER A 458 14.30 56.60 -17.43
CA SER A 458 14.25 57.90 -18.09
C SER A 458 13.53 58.92 -17.19
N ARG A 459 14.30 59.80 -16.53
CA ARG A 459 13.77 61.03 -15.95
C ARG A 459 13.66 62.03 -17.10
N ARG A 460 12.43 62.29 -17.54
CA ARG A 460 12.10 63.40 -18.43
C ARG A 460 12.51 64.70 -17.74
N THR A 461 13.55 65.36 -18.25
CA THR A 461 13.74 66.79 -18.07
C THR A 461 12.67 67.54 -18.86
N PRO A 462 12.20 68.70 -18.37
CA PRO A 462 11.19 69.49 -19.08
C PRO A 462 11.75 69.96 -20.42
N VAL A 463 10.94 69.77 -21.45
CA VAL A 463 11.17 70.22 -22.83
C VAL A 463 11.22 71.75 -22.82
N PRO A 464 12.31 72.39 -23.29
CA PRO A 464 12.25 73.80 -23.65
C PRO A 464 11.33 73.91 -24.87
N GLN A 465 10.33 74.79 -24.81
CA GLN A 465 9.61 75.22 -26.01
C GLN A 465 10.63 75.88 -26.94
N TYR A 466 11.00 75.16 -28.00
CA TYR A 466 11.80 75.68 -29.10
C TYR A 466 10.83 76.00 -30.24
N GLN A 467 10.91 77.23 -30.74
CA GLN A 467 10.18 77.69 -31.91
C GLN A 467 10.58 76.86 -33.12
N ASP A 468 9.60 76.58 -33.97
CA ASP A 468 9.76 75.93 -35.27
C ASP A 468 10.74 76.73 -36.14
N GLU A 469 11.99 76.27 -36.22
CA GLU A 469 12.80 76.43 -37.41
C GLU A 469 12.97 75.05 -38.04
N GLU A 470 12.36 74.90 -39.21
CA GLU A 470 12.39 73.73 -40.07
C GLU A 470 13.82 73.54 -40.59
N GLN A 471 14.66 72.88 -39.78
CA GLN A 471 16.00 72.47 -40.19
C GLN A 471 15.95 71.01 -40.65
N GLU A 472 15.90 70.86 -41.98
CA GLU A 472 15.88 69.61 -42.72
C GLU A 472 17.22 68.85 -42.55
N ASP A 473 17.34 68.09 -41.46
CA ASP A 473 18.48 67.22 -41.19
C ASP A 473 18.50 66.04 -42.18
N ARG A 474 19.26 66.20 -43.26
CA ARG A 474 19.59 65.13 -44.22
C ARG A 474 20.46 64.07 -43.56
N CYS A 475 19.86 62.96 -43.13
CA CYS A 475 20.60 61.69 -43.07
C CYS A 475 20.86 61.19 -44.51
N GLN A 476 22.05 61.49 -45.03
CA GLN A 476 22.46 61.11 -46.38
C GLN A 476 22.85 59.62 -46.42
N TRP A 477 22.13 58.83 -47.22
CA TRP A 477 22.52 57.46 -47.54
C TRP A 477 23.71 57.47 -48.50
N PRO A 478 24.76 56.65 -48.31
CA PRO A 478 25.83 56.52 -49.29
C PRO A 478 25.28 55.88 -50.57
N GLY A 479 25.40 56.62 -51.67
CA GLY A 479 24.84 56.30 -52.98
C GLY A 479 25.43 55.03 -53.61
N ILE A 480 24.53 54.28 -54.26
CA ILE A 480 24.86 53.28 -55.28
C ILE A 480 24.94 54.05 -56.60
N GLU A 481 26.14 54.21 -57.14
CA GLU A 481 26.41 54.93 -58.38
C GLU A 481 26.07 54.02 -59.57
N GLY A 482 24.93 54.29 -60.21
CA GLY A 482 24.43 53.58 -61.38
C GLY A 482 24.85 54.30 -62.67
N ASP A 483 25.69 53.61 -63.43
CA ASP A 483 26.20 53.97 -64.74
C ASP A 483 25.06 54.10 -65.79
N ARG A 484 24.89 55.30 -66.38
CA ARG A 484 23.96 55.55 -67.51
C ARG A 484 24.75 56.10 -68.70
N SER A 485 24.91 55.24 -69.71
CA SER A 485 25.32 55.59 -71.07
C SER A 485 24.14 56.17 -71.88
N PRO A 486 24.35 57.21 -72.72
CA PRO A 486 23.28 57.83 -73.51
C PRO A 486 23.02 57.07 -74.82
N ARG A 487 21.75 56.82 -75.11
CA ARG A 487 21.26 56.35 -76.42
C ARG A 487 20.72 57.52 -77.22
N THR A 488 21.21 57.63 -78.46
CA THR A 488 20.82 58.58 -79.50
C THR A 488 19.42 58.34 -80.05
N SER A 489 18.84 59.43 -80.53
CA SER A 489 17.52 59.62 -81.13
C SER A 489 17.40 59.13 -82.58
N LYS A 490 16.29 58.43 -82.87
CA LYS A 490 15.46 58.49 -84.10
C LYS A 490 14.03 58.49 -83.56
N LEU A 491 13.10 59.38 -83.88
CA LEU A 491 12.86 60.30 -84.98
C LEU A 491 12.45 61.67 -84.41
#